data_AF-A0A1G8H1V2-F1
#
_entry.id   AF-A0A1G8H1V2-F1
#
_cell.length_a   1.000
_cell.length_b   1.000
_cell.length_c   1.000
_cell.angle_alpha   90.00
_cell.angle_beta   90.00
_cell.angle_gamma   90.00
#
_symmetry.space_group_name_H-M   'P 1'
#
loop_
_entity.id
_entity.type
_entity.pdbx_description
1 polymer ?
#
loop_
_entity_poly.entity_id
_entity_poly.type
_entity_poly.pdbx_seq_one_letter_code
_entity_poly.pdbx_strand_id
1 'polypeptide(L)'
;MATYLPESDRTTRPIPLTGQEEVQFLLNMSQFVSQELLAKGTFRISSGTEDHKRRFMAVASRVGELLQRKVTCYVDSREIVITLEAERPAR
;
A
#
# COMPACT_ATOMS: atom_id res chain seq x y z
N MET A 1 25.52 42.57 -3.66
CA MET A 1 24.09 42.38 -3.96
C MET A 1 23.83 40.88 -3.90
N ALA A 2 23.13 40.38 -2.88
CA ALA A 2 22.83 38.97 -2.73
C ALA A 2 21.52 38.66 -3.48
N THR A 3 21.60 37.79 -4.48
CA THR A 3 20.44 37.31 -5.25
C THR A 3 19.62 36.37 -4.37
N TYR A 4 18.42 36.79 -3.99
CA TYR A 4 17.43 35.95 -3.31
C TYR A 4 16.91 34.91 -4.32
N LEU A 5 17.34 33.66 -4.18
CA LEU A 5 16.66 32.54 -4.83
C LEU A 5 15.30 32.38 -4.12
N PRO A 6 14.16 32.40 -4.83
CA PRO A 6 12.88 32.17 -4.18
C PRO A 6 12.92 30.77 -3.59
N GLU A 7 12.76 30.71 -2.26
CA GLU A 7 12.52 29.48 -1.52
C GLU A 7 11.40 28.75 -2.25
N SER A 8 11.73 27.62 -2.90
CA SER A 8 10.70 26.78 -3.51
C SER A 8 9.67 26.53 -2.42
N ASP A 9 8.46 27.03 -2.66
CA ASP A 9 7.25 26.72 -1.92
C ASP A 9 7.15 25.19 -1.85
N ARG A 10 7.72 24.59 -0.80
CA ARG A 10 7.72 23.14 -0.55
C ARG A 10 6.37 22.69 -0.03
N THR A 11 5.29 23.34 -0.47
CA THR A 11 3.96 22.80 -0.38
C THR A 11 3.84 21.78 -1.50
N THR A 12 4.43 20.59 -1.31
CA THR A 12 4.15 19.43 -2.15
C THR A 12 2.68 19.08 -1.99
N ARG A 13 1.82 19.75 -2.75
CA ARG A 13 0.43 19.34 -2.88
C ARG A 13 0.46 17.93 -3.46
N PRO A 14 -0.17 16.95 -2.80
CA PRO A 14 -0.22 15.60 -3.33
C PRO A 14 -0.90 15.67 -4.70
N ILE A 15 -0.17 15.31 -5.76
CA ILE A 15 -0.75 15.13 -7.08
C ILE A 15 -1.56 13.84 -6.99
N PRO A 16 -2.90 13.88 -7.17
CA PRO A 16 -3.68 12.66 -7.18
C PRO A 16 -3.23 11.78 -8.34
N LEU A 17 -3.20 10.46 -8.13
CA LEU A 17 -2.95 9.52 -9.21
C LEU A 17 -4.07 9.65 -10.25
N THR A 18 -3.70 9.66 -11.53
CA THR A 18 -4.67 9.50 -12.61
C THR A 18 -5.20 8.06 -12.61
N GLY A 19 -6.36 7.83 -13.23
CA GLY A 19 -6.96 6.49 -13.25
C GLY A 19 -6.05 5.40 -13.86
N GLN A 20 -5.19 5.75 -14.82
CA GLN A 20 -4.19 4.81 -15.34
C GLN A 20 -3.08 4.52 -14.32
N GLU A 21 -2.62 5.53 -13.61
CA GLU A 21 -1.61 5.34 -12.56
C GLU A 21 -2.17 4.56 -11.36
N GLU A 22 -3.46 4.71 -11.04
CA GLU A 22 -4.10 3.87 -10.02
C GLU A 22 -4.12 2.39 -10.42
N VAL A 23 -4.42 2.09 -11.69
CA VAL A 23 -4.39 0.71 -12.20
C VAL A 23 -2.96 0.15 -12.15
N GLN A 24 -1.97 0.93 -12.60
CA GLN A 24 -0.57 0.51 -12.55
C GLN A 24 -0.06 0.34 -11.12
N PHE A 25 -0.44 1.26 -10.22
CA PHE A 25 -0.15 1.16 -8.80
C PHE A 25 -0.70 -0.14 -8.22
N LEU A 26 -1.98 -0.43 -8.47
CA LEU A 26 -2.64 -1.64 -7.98
C LEU A 26 -1.92 -2.90 -8.48
N LEU A 27 -1.62 -2.99 -9.77
CA LEU A 27 -0.95 -4.16 -10.36
C LEU A 27 0.45 -4.36 -9.77
N ASN A 28 1.26 -3.31 -9.78
CA ASN A 28 2.65 -3.39 -9.33
C ASN A 28 2.75 -3.63 -7.82
N MET A 29 1.94 -2.93 -7.01
CA MET A 29 1.92 -3.14 -5.56
C MET A 29 1.39 -4.50 -5.18
N SER A 30 0.39 -5.04 -5.89
CA SER A 30 -0.11 -6.38 -5.58
C SER A 30 0.96 -7.46 -5.84
N GLN A 31 1.78 -7.30 -6.89
CA GLN A 31 2.91 -8.20 -7.13
C GLN A 31 3.99 -8.07 -6.05
N PHE A 32 4.32 -6.84 -5.65
CA PHE A 32 5.33 -6.62 -4.62
C PHE A 32 4.89 -7.12 -3.24
N VAL A 33 3.67 -6.77 -2.83
CA VAL A 33 3.11 -7.19 -1.53
C VAL A 33 2.94 -8.70 -1.47
N SER A 34 2.55 -9.36 -2.56
CA SER A 34 2.43 -10.82 -2.57
C SER A 34 3.78 -11.51 -2.33
N GLN A 35 4.87 -11.00 -2.94
CA GLN A 35 6.23 -11.50 -2.70
C GLN A 35 6.68 -11.28 -1.25
N GLU A 36 6.46 -10.07 -0.71
CA GLU A 36 6.79 -9.76 0.68
C GLU A 36 5.99 -10.62 1.67
N LEU A 37 4.72 -10.86 1.39
CA LEU A 37 3.89 -11.76 2.18
C LEU A 37 4.36 -13.21 2.11
N LEU A 38 4.78 -13.71 0.96
CA LEU A 38 5.35 -15.06 0.86
C LEU A 38 6.69 -15.18 1.59
N ALA A 39 7.50 -14.13 1.59
CA ALA A 39 8.81 -14.12 2.24
C ALA A 39 8.73 -13.94 3.76
N LYS A 40 7.88 -13.03 4.25
CA LYS A 40 7.83 -12.58 5.66
C LYS A 40 6.51 -12.87 6.36
N GLY A 41 5.46 -13.24 5.63
CA GLY A 41 4.10 -13.46 6.16
C GLY A 41 3.31 -12.19 6.46
N THR A 42 3.97 -11.04 6.54
CA THR A 42 3.37 -9.75 6.92
C THR A 42 4.04 -8.59 6.19
N PHE A 43 3.23 -7.66 5.72
CA PHE A 43 3.62 -6.41 5.08
C PHE A 43 3.04 -5.24 5.87
N ARG A 44 3.85 -4.20 6.11
CA ARG A 44 3.46 -3.02 6.89
C ARG A 44 3.88 -1.76 6.14
N ILE A 45 2.99 -0.77 6.09
CA ILE A 45 3.30 0.52 5.50
C ILE A 45 2.64 1.65 6.30
N SER A 46 3.39 2.73 6.54
CA SER A 46 2.82 3.92 7.16
C SER A 46 1.91 4.66 6.17
N SER A 47 0.64 4.84 6.53
CA SER A 47 -0.36 5.52 5.70
C SER A 47 -1.01 6.66 6.49
N GLY A 48 -0.68 7.90 6.12
CA GLY A 48 -1.24 9.09 6.76
C GLY A 48 -2.59 9.56 6.19
N THR A 49 -3.07 9.00 5.07
CA THR A 49 -4.27 9.48 4.38
C THR A 49 -5.30 8.37 4.14
N GLU A 50 -6.59 8.73 4.13
CA GLU A 50 -7.69 7.81 3.82
C GLU A 50 -7.59 7.22 2.39
N ASP A 51 -7.02 8.00 1.47
CA ASP A 51 -6.85 7.58 0.08
C ASP A 51 -5.85 6.42 -0.06
N HIS A 52 -4.73 6.47 0.67
CA HIS A 52 -3.81 5.35 0.77
C HIS A 52 -4.47 4.12 1.39
N LYS A 53 -5.29 4.28 2.44
CA LYS A 53 -6.05 3.15 3.02
C LYS A 53 -6.94 2.49 1.97
N ARG A 54 -7.70 3.27 1.19
CA ARG A 54 -8.53 2.76 0.10
C ARG A 54 -7.71 1.97 -0.92
N ARG A 55 -6.57 2.51 -1.38
CA ARG A 55 -5.71 1.85 -2.36
C ARG A 55 -5.12 0.53 -1.82
N PHE A 56 -4.63 0.52 -0.58
CA PHE A 56 -4.06 -0.69 0.02
C PHE A 56 -5.11 -1.74 0.39
N MET A 57 -6.36 -1.35 0.66
CA MET A 57 -7.47 -2.31 0.75
C MET A 57 -7.71 -3.01 -0.60
N ALA A 58 -7.69 -2.27 -1.71
CA ALA A 58 -7.80 -2.88 -3.05
C ALA A 58 -6.60 -3.80 -3.35
N VAL A 59 -5.38 -3.38 -2.99
CA VAL A 59 -4.16 -4.22 -3.10
C VAL A 59 -4.32 -5.50 -2.28
N ALA A 60 -4.75 -5.43 -1.03
CA ALA A 60 -4.93 -6.62 -0.19
C ALA A 60 -5.95 -7.61 -0.78
N SER A 61 -7.06 -7.11 -1.33
CA SER A 61 -8.04 -7.94 -2.03
C SER A 61 -7.42 -8.65 -3.23
N ARG A 62 -6.70 -7.90 -4.08
CA ARG A 62 -6.02 -8.43 -5.27
C ARG A 62 -4.94 -9.45 -4.90
N VAL A 63 -4.18 -9.20 -3.83
CA VAL A 63 -3.16 -10.13 -3.32
C VAL A 63 -3.79 -11.42 -2.81
N GLY A 64 -4.93 -11.36 -2.14
CA GLY A 64 -5.69 -12.55 -1.73
C GLY A 64 -6.13 -13.39 -2.93
N GLU A 65 -6.60 -12.75 -4.00
CA GLU A 65 -6.91 -13.43 -5.26
C GLU A 65 -5.66 -14.05 -5.90
N LEU A 66 -4.54 -13.32 -5.96
CA LEU A 66 -3.30 -13.78 -6.57
C LEU A 66 -2.68 -14.97 -5.82
N LEU A 67 -2.73 -14.94 -4.50
CA LEU A 67 -2.17 -15.99 -3.65
C LEU A 67 -3.15 -17.13 -3.40
N GLN A 68 -4.43 -16.98 -3.77
CA GLN A 68 -5.52 -17.90 -3.44
C GLN A 68 -5.58 -18.22 -1.93
N ARG A 69 -5.23 -17.23 -1.10
CA ARG A 69 -5.11 -17.36 0.35
C ARG A 69 -5.84 -16.22 1.04
N LYS A 70 -6.34 -16.47 2.25
CA LYS A 70 -6.96 -15.40 3.04
C LYS A 70 -5.89 -14.40 3.50
N VAL A 71 -6.16 -13.14 3.22
CA VAL A 71 -5.31 -12.00 3.59
C VAL A 71 -6.13 -11.10 4.50
N THR A 72 -5.59 -10.75 5.65
CA THR A 72 -6.18 -9.76 6.54
C THR A 72 -5.49 -8.42 6.32
N CYS A 73 -6.28 -7.37 6.11
CA CYS A 73 -5.79 -6.00 6.06
C CYS A 73 -6.46 -5.21 7.18
N TYR A 74 -5.67 -4.60 8.05
CA TYR A 74 -6.16 -3.73 9.10
C TYR A 74 -5.28 -2.50 9.22
N VAL A 75 -5.85 -1.45 9.81
CA VAL A 75 -5.18 -0.17 10.02
C VAL A 75 -4.91 -0.02 11.50
N ASP A 76 -3.63 0.03 11.86
CA ASP A 76 -3.18 0.31 13.23
C ASP A 76 -2.69 1.75 13.31
N SER A 77 -3.53 2.67 13.80
CA SER A 77 -3.31 4.10 14.11
C SER A 77 -2.68 4.99 13.01
N ARG A 78 -1.56 4.59 12.42
CA ARG A 78 -0.84 5.23 11.30
C ARG A 78 -0.26 4.24 10.29
N GLU A 79 -0.40 2.94 10.51
CA GLU A 79 0.12 1.88 9.66
C GLU A 79 -1.02 1.05 9.07
N ILE A 80 -0.86 0.66 7.81
CA ILE A 80 -1.65 -0.39 7.19
C ILE A 80 -0.84 -1.66 7.30
N VAL A 81 -1.44 -2.66 7.91
CA VAL A 81 -0.83 -3.97 8.10
C VAL A 81 -1.62 -4.98 7.28
N ILE A 82 -0.90 -5.69 6.40
CA ILE A 82 -1.42 -6.75 5.57
C ILE A 82 -0.73 -8.04 6.01
N THR A 83 -1.48 -9.07 6.39
CA THR A 83 -0.93 -10.35 6.85
C THR A 83 -1.58 -11.49 6.09
N LEU A 84 -0.79 -12.52 5.77
CA LEU A 84 -1.40 -13.80 5.40
C LEU A 84 -2.06 -14.39 6.64
N GLU A 85 -3.34 -14.75 6.54
CA GLU A 85 -3.88 -15.67 7.53
C GLU A 85 -3.11 -16.98 7.36
N ALA A 86 -2.51 -17.45 8.46
CA ALA A 86 -2.04 -18.82 8.51
C ALA A 86 -3.27 -19.68 8.19
N GLU A 87 -3.19 -20.48 7.12
CA GLU A 87 -4.10 -21.59 6.98
C GLU A 87 -3.93 -22.38 8.27
N ARG A 88 -4.92 -22.30 9.17
CA ARG A 88 -4.97 -23.26 10.27
C ARG A 88 -4.92 -24.60 9.56
N PRO A 89 -3.90 -25.45 9.78
CA PRO A 89 -3.98 -26.80 9.24
C PRO A 89 -5.29 -27.37 9.78
N ALA A 90 -6.19 -27.71 8.85
CA ALA A 90 -7.40 -28.44 9.20
C ALA A 90 -6.92 -29.68 9.95
N ARG A 91 -7.18 -29.69 11.26
CA ARG A 91 -6.85 -30.80 12.13
C ARG A 91 -7.85 -31.93 11.91
#